data_AF-S4RSS5-F1
#
_entry.id   AF-S4RSS5-F1
#
_cell.length_a   1.000
_cell.length_b   1.000
_cell.length_c   1.000
_cell.angle_alpha   90.00
_cell.angle_beta   90.00
_cell.angle_gamma   90.00
#
_symmetry.space_group_name_H-M   'P 1'
#
loop_
_entity.id
_entity.type
_entity.pdbx_description
1 polymer ?
#
loop_
_entity_poly.entity_id
_entity_poly.type
_entity_poly.pdbx_seq_one_letter_code
_entity_poly.pdbx_strand_id
1 'polypeptide(L)'
;PWLIHTDARLPMTMFDLIFKAVFAVTASRANNITIITRMLDGLLDGYDYRLRPGLGDSITEVKTDIYVTSFGPVSDTEMEYTIDMFFRQYWKDERLKFQGPMGVLPLNNMMASKIWTPDTFFYNGKKSVAHNMTTPNKLLRIMEDGTLLYTMR
;
A
#
# COMPACT_ATOMS: atom_id res chain seq x y z
N PRO A 1 30.34 -46.87 24.98
CA PRO A 1 28.87 -46.85 25.11
C PRO A 1 28.44 -45.84 26.18
N TRP A 2 28.21 -44.59 25.79
CA TRP A 2 27.66 -43.57 26.67
C TRP A 2 26.22 -43.30 26.23
N LEU A 3 25.28 -43.80 27.03
CA LEU A 3 23.85 -43.57 26.86
C LEU A 3 23.56 -42.08 27.07
N ILE A 4 23.10 -41.40 26.02
CA ILE A 4 22.55 -40.06 26.11
C ILE A 4 21.15 -40.20 26.71
N HIS A 5 20.97 -39.85 27.98
CA HIS A 5 19.66 -39.53 28.53
C HIS A 5 19.30 -38.09 28.13
N THR A 6 18.45 -37.96 27.13
CA THR A 6 17.74 -36.70 26.86
C THR A 6 16.53 -36.62 27.77
N ASP A 7 16.72 -36.09 29.00
CA ASP A 7 15.59 -35.65 29.81
C ASP A 7 15.19 -34.24 29.38
N ALA A 8 14.42 -34.15 28.30
CA ALA A 8 13.87 -32.90 27.78
C ALA A 8 12.52 -32.60 28.44
N ARG A 9 12.51 -32.42 29.77
CA ARG A 9 11.39 -31.80 30.48
C ARG A 9 11.82 -30.39 30.87
N LEU A 10 11.49 -29.42 30.02
CA LEU A 10 11.63 -28.01 30.37
C LEU A 10 10.93 -27.76 31.72
N PRO A 11 11.57 -27.09 32.69
CA PRO A 11 10.94 -26.82 33.97
C PRO A 11 9.66 -26.00 33.73
N MET A 12 8.55 -26.34 34.40
CA MET A 12 7.22 -25.71 34.25
C MET A 12 7.26 -24.18 34.19
N THR A 13 8.22 -23.56 34.89
CA THR A 13 8.45 -22.11 34.91
C THR A 13 8.93 -21.52 33.58
N MET A 14 9.76 -22.25 32.82
CA MET A 14 10.21 -21.85 31.48
C MET A 14 9.09 -22.00 30.45
N PHE A 15 8.29 -23.06 30.56
CA PHE A 15 7.11 -23.24 29.70
C PHE A 15 6.09 -22.12 29.93
N ASP A 16 5.80 -21.77 31.18
CA ASP A 16 4.92 -20.64 31.53
C ASP A 16 5.47 -19.29 31.05
N LEU A 17 6.78 -19.09 31.12
CA LEU A 17 7.41 -17.85 30.65
C LEU A 17 7.30 -17.72 29.13
N ILE A 18 7.58 -18.80 28.39
CA ILE A 18 7.43 -18.85 26.93
C ILE A 18 5.96 -18.67 26.56
N PHE A 19 5.03 -19.33 27.26
CA PHE A 19 3.60 -19.22 27.02
C PHE A 19 3.10 -17.79 27.27
N LYS A 20 3.50 -17.14 28.36
CA LYS A 20 3.19 -15.74 28.65
C LYS A 20 3.80 -14.79 27.63
N ALA A 21 5.04 -15.03 27.19
CA ALA A 21 5.69 -14.21 26.17
C ALA A 21 4.99 -14.33 24.81
N VAL A 22 4.67 -15.55 24.38
CA VAL A 22 3.91 -15.81 23.15
C VAL A 22 2.52 -15.19 23.24
N PHE A 23 1.82 -15.34 24.37
CA PHE A 23 0.50 -14.76 24.58
C PHE A 23 0.54 -13.21 24.63
N ALA A 24 1.55 -12.61 25.26
CA ALA A 24 1.73 -11.17 25.28
C ALA A 24 2.05 -10.61 23.88
N VAL A 25 2.85 -11.32 23.09
CA VAL A 25 3.14 -10.96 21.69
C VAL A 25 1.88 -11.06 20.83
N THR A 26 1.08 -12.12 20.97
CA THR A 26 -0.18 -12.27 20.22
C THR A 26 -1.23 -11.25 20.63
N ALA A 27 -1.35 -10.94 21.93
CA ALA A 27 -2.24 -9.90 22.45
C ALA A 27 -1.83 -8.49 21.96
N SER A 28 -0.54 -8.17 22.02
CA SER A 28 0.01 -6.91 21.47
C SER A 28 -0.30 -6.77 19.97
N ARG A 29 -0.12 -7.87 19.20
CA ARG A 29 -0.44 -7.90 17.77
C ARG A 29 -1.93 -7.73 17.48
N ALA A 30 -2.81 -8.35 18.27
CA ALA A 30 -4.26 -8.21 18.13
C ALA A 30 -4.74 -6.78 18.45
N ASN A 31 -4.14 -6.13 19.45
CA ASN A 31 -4.41 -4.74 19.78
C ASN A 31 -4.02 -3.81 18.62
N ASN A 32 -2.86 -4.04 17.99
CA ASN A 32 -2.40 -3.25 16.84
C ASN A 32 -3.34 -3.37 15.64
N ILE A 33 -3.84 -4.57 15.31
CA ILE A 33 -4.79 -4.77 14.21
C ILE A 33 -6.08 -3.98 14.45
N THR A 34 -6.61 -4.02 15.67
CA THR A 34 -7.84 -3.29 16.03
C THR A 34 -7.66 -1.77 15.93
N ILE A 35 -6.50 -1.25 16.34
CA ILE A 35 -6.17 0.17 16.21
C ILE A 35 -6.10 0.58 14.74
N ILE A 36 -5.43 -0.22 13.90
CA ILE A 36 -5.30 0.05 12.46
C ILE A 36 -6.67 0.05 11.77
N THR A 37 -7.53 -0.93 12.05
CA THR A 37 -8.86 -0.98 11.44
C THR A 37 -9.70 0.24 11.82
N ARG A 38 -9.76 0.61 13.11
CA ARG A 38 -10.51 1.80 13.57
C ARG A 38 -9.98 3.09 12.95
N MET A 39 -8.66 3.17 12.79
CA MET A 39 -8.00 4.30 12.19
C MET A 39 -8.32 4.42 10.69
N LEU A 40 -8.32 3.30 9.96
CA LEU A 40 -8.72 3.26 8.55
C LEU A 40 -10.20 3.63 8.36
N ASP A 41 -11.08 3.13 9.23
CA ASP A 41 -12.51 3.46 9.20
C ASP A 41 -12.74 4.96 9.47
N GLY A 42 -12.01 5.54 10.43
CA GLY A 42 -12.07 6.97 10.72
C GLY A 42 -11.45 7.85 9.64
N LEU A 43 -10.42 7.37 8.94
CA LEU A 43 -9.72 8.14 7.89
C LEU A 43 -10.62 8.46 6.68
N LEU A 44 -11.58 7.59 6.39
CA LEU A 44 -12.50 7.75 5.27
C LEU A 44 -13.86 8.33 5.68
N ASP A 45 -14.06 8.63 6.97
CA ASP A 45 -15.29 9.26 7.44
C ASP A 45 -15.37 10.71 6.92
N GLY A 46 -16.49 11.05 6.26
CA GLY A 46 -16.67 12.35 5.61
C GLY A 46 -15.77 12.63 4.40
N TYR A 47 -14.93 11.68 3.95
CA TYR A 47 -14.06 11.85 2.79
C TYR A 47 -14.84 11.75 1.48
N ASP A 48 -14.87 12.84 0.69
CA ASP A 48 -15.43 12.83 -0.67
C ASP A 48 -14.32 12.73 -1.73
N TYR A 49 -14.19 11.53 -2.31
CA TYR A 49 -13.20 11.22 -3.35
C TYR A 49 -13.49 11.88 -4.69
N ARG A 50 -14.68 12.47 -4.88
CA ARG A 50 -15.03 13.19 -6.12
C ARG A 50 -14.40 14.58 -6.16
N LEU A 51 -13.96 15.08 -5.01
CA LEU A 51 -13.35 16.40 -4.87
C LEU A 51 -11.83 16.26 -4.80
N ARG A 52 -11.13 17.00 -5.67
CA ARG A 52 -9.67 17.07 -5.63
C ARG A 52 -9.20 17.70 -4.31
N PRO A 53 -8.03 17.30 -3.78
CA PRO A 53 -7.41 17.96 -2.63
C PRO A 53 -7.17 19.45 -2.92
N GLY A 54 -7.55 20.33 -1.98
CA GLY A 54 -7.40 21.78 -2.15
C GLY A 54 -8.36 22.41 -3.15
N LEU A 55 -9.49 21.77 -3.48
CA LEU A 55 -10.51 22.36 -4.36
C LEU A 55 -10.94 23.75 -3.86
N GLY A 56 -10.75 24.78 -4.70
CA GLY A 56 -11.11 26.17 -4.40
C GLY A 56 -10.05 26.97 -3.62
N ASP A 57 -8.94 26.34 -3.22
CA ASP A 57 -7.91 26.95 -2.38
C ASP A 57 -6.52 26.87 -3.04
N SER A 58 -6.08 25.66 -3.40
CA SER A 58 -4.74 25.40 -3.94
C SER A 58 -4.74 24.46 -5.15
N ILE A 59 -3.58 24.40 -5.80
CA ILE A 59 -3.31 23.44 -6.88
C ILE A 59 -2.80 22.15 -6.24
N THR A 60 -3.33 21.01 -6.70
CA THR A 60 -2.80 19.70 -6.34
C THR A 60 -1.54 19.42 -7.17
N GLU A 61 -0.35 19.54 -6.57
CA GLU A 61 0.89 19.13 -7.21
C GLU A 61 0.98 17.59 -7.23
N VAL A 62 1.12 17.02 -8.43
CA VAL A 62 1.30 15.57 -8.62
C VAL A 62 2.69 15.34 -9.21
N LYS A 63 3.56 14.69 -8.45
CA LYS A 63 4.90 14.29 -8.90
C LYS A 63 4.83 12.88 -9.48
N THR A 64 5.32 12.70 -10.69
CA THR A 64 5.31 11.41 -11.38
C THR A 64 6.72 10.82 -11.44
N ASP A 65 6.82 9.51 -11.24
CA ASP A 65 8.03 8.72 -11.43
C ASP A 65 7.71 7.54 -12.37
N ILE A 66 8.61 7.28 -13.31
CA ILE A 66 8.45 6.23 -14.32
C ILE A 66 9.67 5.33 -14.24
N TYR A 67 9.43 4.05 -13.93
CA TYR A 67 10.45 3.03 -14.01
C TYR A 67 10.14 2.08 -15.16
N VAL A 68 10.88 2.19 -16.27
CA VAL A 68 10.71 1.30 -17.42
C VAL A 68 11.33 -0.06 -17.11
N THR A 69 10.50 -1.10 -17.17
CA THR A 69 10.93 -2.49 -16.96
C THR A 69 11.35 -3.16 -18.27
N SER A 70 10.67 -2.85 -19.37
CA SER A 70 11.00 -3.38 -20.69
C SER A 70 10.60 -2.37 -21.75
N PHE A 71 11.39 -2.32 -22.82
CA PHE A 71 11.01 -1.68 -24.07
C PHE A 71 10.72 -2.80 -25.07
N GLY A 72 9.45 -2.95 -25.41
CA GLY A 72 8.95 -4.01 -26.28
C GLY A 72 9.22 -3.75 -27.76
N PRO A 73 8.58 -4.52 -28.66
CA PRO A 73 8.79 -4.38 -30.09
C PRO A 73 8.34 -3.01 -30.59
N VAL A 74 9.05 -2.52 -31.61
CA VAL A 74 8.66 -1.36 -32.42
C VAL A 74 8.11 -1.88 -33.74
N SER A 75 6.92 -1.44 -34.11
CA SER A 75 6.27 -1.74 -35.38
C SER A 75 6.39 -0.52 -36.30
N ASP A 76 7.22 -0.61 -37.32
CA ASP A 76 7.35 0.44 -38.34
C ASP A 76 6.08 0.55 -39.20
N THR A 77 5.40 -0.57 -39.46
CA THR A 77 4.15 -0.62 -40.24
C THR A 77 3.00 0.08 -39.52
N GLU A 78 2.84 -0.16 -38.22
CA GLU A 78 1.75 0.43 -37.44
C GLU A 78 2.15 1.77 -36.80
N MET A 79 3.44 2.12 -36.84
CA MET A 79 4.02 3.25 -36.09
C MET A 79 3.70 3.17 -34.60
N GLU A 80 4.00 2.03 -33.98
CA GLU A 80 3.70 1.73 -32.58
C GLU A 80 4.90 1.15 -31.85
N TYR A 81 4.96 1.35 -30.54
CA TYR A 81 5.91 0.67 -29.67
C TYR A 81 5.20 0.24 -28.38
N THR A 82 5.70 -0.83 -27.76
CA THR A 82 5.20 -1.32 -26.47
C THR A 82 6.19 -0.96 -25.36
N ILE A 83 5.71 -0.51 -24.21
CA ILE A 83 6.55 -0.31 -23.01
C ILE A 83 5.87 -0.95 -21.81
N ASP A 84 6.63 -1.75 -21.06
CA ASP A 84 6.24 -2.18 -19.73
C ASP A 84 6.92 -1.28 -18.70
N MET A 85 6.15 -0.61 -17.83
CA MET A 85 6.69 0.30 -16.81
C MET A 85 5.95 0.17 -15.49
N PHE A 86 6.61 0.57 -14.41
CA PHE A 86 5.91 1.01 -13.21
C PHE A 86 5.70 2.51 -13.29
N PHE A 87 4.44 2.93 -13.26
CA PHE A 87 4.05 4.32 -13.21
C PHE A 87 3.67 4.68 -11.78
N ARG A 88 4.39 5.66 -11.20
CA ARG A 88 4.23 6.09 -9.81
C ARG A 88 3.81 7.54 -9.76
N GLN A 89 2.92 7.84 -8.84
CA GLN A 89 2.41 9.18 -8.61
C GLN A 89 2.43 9.48 -7.12
N TYR A 90 2.91 10.68 -6.80
CA TYR A 90 2.97 11.22 -5.47
C TYR A 90 2.17 12.51 -5.42
N TRP A 91 1.28 12.64 -4.46
CA TRP A 91 0.55 13.89 -4.20
C TRP A 91 0.24 14.03 -2.73
N LYS A 92 -0.15 15.23 -2.33
CA LYS A 92 -0.56 15.54 -0.97
C LYS A 92 -2.07 15.61 -0.86
N ASP A 93 -2.65 14.89 0.10
CA ASP A 93 -4.04 15.07 0.53
C ASP A 93 -4.10 15.23 2.04
N GLU A 94 -4.24 16.47 2.48
CA GLU A 94 -4.28 16.86 3.89
C GLU A 94 -5.42 16.20 4.67
N ARG A 95 -6.50 15.79 3.98
CA ARG A 95 -7.66 15.09 4.57
C ARG A 95 -7.33 13.68 5.02
N LEU A 96 -6.25 13.10 4.48
CA LEU A 96 -5.80 11.73 4.76
C LEU A 96 -4.61 11.69 5.72
N LYS A 97 -4.37 12.78 6.45
CA LYS A 97 -3.44 12.79 7.59
C LYS A 97 -3.96 11.88 8.68
N PHE A 98 -3.03 11.20 9.34
CA PHE A 98 -3.35 10.32 10.43
C PHE A 98 -2.24 10.34 11.48
N GLN A 99 -2.47 9.78 12.65
CA GLN A 99 -1.43 9.54 13.66
C GLN A 99 -1.57 8.11 14.16
N GLY A 100 -0.48 7.36 14.19
CA GLY A 100 -0.53 5.97 14.59
C GLY A 100 0.84 5.35 14.80
N PRO A 101 0.89 4.09 15.27
CA PRO A 101 2.14 3.40 15.53
C PRO A 101 2.95 3.08 14.26
N MET A 102 2.36 3.26 13.07
CA MET A 102 3.00 3.04 11.77
C MET A 102 3.02 4.35 10.99
N GLY A 103 4.17 4.73 10.43
CA GLY A 103 4.29 5.95 9.61
C GLY A 103 3.75 5.82 8.19
N VAL A 104 3.40 4.60 7.74
CA VAL A 104 2.86 4.33 6.40
C VAL A 104 1.73 3.30 6.48
N LEU A 105 0.60 3.61 5.87
CA LEU A 105 -0.55 2.74 5.73
C LEU A 105 -0.64 2.23 4.28
N PRO A 106 -0.31 0.96 4.01
CA PRO A 106 -0.59 0.34 2.72
C PRO A 106 -2.09 -0.01 2.63
N LEU A 107 -2.73 0.39 1.54
CA LEU A 107 -4.15 0.13 1.30
C LEU A 107 -4.35 -1.01 0.30
N ASN A 108 -5.44 -1.74 0.49
CA ASN A 108 -5.93 -2.70 -0.50
C ASN A 108 -6.64 -1.99 -1.66
N ASN A 109 -6.94 -2.73 -2.72
CA ASN A 109 -7.60 -2.19 -3.91
C ASN A 109 -9.01 -1.61 -3.64
N MET A 110 -9.74 -2.14 -2.65
CA MET A 110 -11.09 -1.68 -2.31
C MET A 110 -11.09 -0.33 -1.59
N MET A 111 -10.08 -0.07 -0.75
CA MET A 111 -9.90 1.24 -0.12
C MET A 111 -9.29 2.24 -1.09
N ALA A 112 -8.34 1.81 -1.92
CA ALA A 112 -7.73 2.67 -2.93
C ALA A 112 -8.75 3.25 -3.92
N SER A 113 -9.83 2.52 -4.24
CA SER A 113 -10.90 3.03 -5.11
C SER A 113 -11.81 4.07 -4.44
N LYS A 114 -11.72 4.25 -3.13
CA LYS A 114 -12.46 5.27 -2.36
C LYS A 114 -11.63 6.53 -2.10
N ILE A 115 -10.45 6.64 -2.68
CA ILE A 115 -9.56 7.79 -2.53
C ILE A 115 -9.48 8.51 -3.88
N TRP A 116 -9.47 9.85 -3.82
CA TRP A 116 -9.26 10.63 -5.03
C TRP A 116 -7.89 10.29 -5.63
N THR A 117 -7.87 9.98 -6.92
CA THR A 117 -6.64 9.72 -7.68
C THR A 117 -6.64 10.62 -8.92
N PRO A 118 -5.48 11.14 -9.32
CA PRO A 118 -5.40 11.98 -10.52
C PRO A 118 -5.78 11.18 -11.77
N ASP A 119 -6.52 11.81 -12.67
CA ASP A 119 -7.01 11.27 -13.94
C ASP A 119 -5.93 11.29 -15.03
N THR A 120 -4.77 10.75 -14.72
CA THR A 120 -3.61 10.77 -15.63
C THR A 120 -3.80 9.79 -16.79
N PHE A 121 -3.59 10.28 -18.01
CA PHE A 121 -3.69 9.50 -19.24
C PHE A 121 -2.48 9.75 -20.16
N PHE A 122 -2.15 8.76 -20.99
CA PHE A 122 -1.09 8.89 -21.99
C PHE A 122 -1.68 9.37 -23.31
N TYR A 123 -1.34 10.61 -23.71
CA TYR A 123 -1.90 11.26 -24.90
C TYR A 123 -1.68 10.46 -26.21
N ASN A 124 -0.49 9.85 -26.36
CA ASN A 124 -0.13 9.04 -27.54
C ASN A 124 -0.42 7.55 -27.35
N GLY A 125 -1.10 7.16 -26.27
CA GLY A 125 -1.43 5.77 -26.02
C GLY A 125 -2.53 5.31 -26.98
N LYS A 126 -2.17 4.55 -28.03
CA LYS A 126 -3.18 3.94 -28.91
C LYS A 126 -3.97 2.84 -28.20
N LYS A 127 -3.28 1.98 -27.45
CA LYS A 127 -3.85 0.98 -26.55
C LYS A 127 -3.01 0.89 -25.29
N SER A 128 -3.59 1.20 -24.13
CA SER A 128 -2.96 1.00 -22.83
C SER A 128 -3.71 -0.09 -22.08
N VAL A 129 -3.04 -1.20 -21.77
CA VAL A 129 -3.61 -2.27 -20.95
C VAL A 129 -3.03 -2.15 -19.55
N ALA A 130 -3.84 -1.74 -18.58
CA ALA A 130 -3.45 -1.91 -17.18
C ALA A 130 -3.40 -3.42 -16.89
N HIS A 131 -2.26 -3.94 -16.44
CA HIS A 131 -2.11 -5.38 -16.21
C HIS A 131 -3.04 -5.84 -15.08
N ASN A 132 -4.04 -6.67 -15.41
CA ASN A 132 -5.10 -7.10 -14.48
C ASN A 132 -5.06 -8.60 -14.11
N MET A 133 -3.88 -9.23 -14.06
CA MET A 133 -3.73 -10.67 -13.79
C MET A 133 -2.81 -10.87 -12.57
N THR A 134 -3.20 -11.45 -11.43
CA THR A 134 -4.47 -12.00 -10.89
C THR A 134 -5.22 -11.05 -9.94
N THR A 135 -4.73 -9.83 -9.74
CA THR A 135 -5.36 -8.70 -9.02
C THR A 135 -4.93 -7.41 -9.74
N PRO A 136 -5.71 -6.31 -9.76
CA PRO A 136 -5.21 -5.04 -10.27
C PRO A 136 -3.91 -4.70 -9.53
N ASN A 137 -2.80 -4.56 -10.26
CA ASN A 137 -1.48 -4.27 -9.67
C ASN A 137 -1.39 -2.78 -9.30
N LYS A 138 -2.31 -2.35 -8.44
CA LYS A 138 -2.40 -1.01 -7.88
C LYS A 138 -2.02 -1.10 -6.41
N LEU A 139 -1.05 -0.30 -6.01
CA LEU A 139 -0.69 -0.16 -4.61
C LEU A 139 -0.78 1.30 -4.23
N LEU A 140 -1.65 1.60 -3.28
CA LEU A 140 -1.76 2.93 -2.68
C LEU A 140 -1.20 2.88 -1.26
N ARG A 141 -0.30 3.80 -0.96
CA ARG A 141 0.28 3.98 0.38
C ARG A 141 0.03 5.40 0.83
N ILE A 142 -0.42 5.55 2.07
CA ILE A 142 -0.61 6.86 2.71
C ILE A 142 0.47 7.00 3.78
N MET A 143 1.26 8.06 3.69
CA MET A 143 2.21 8.47 4.74
C MET A 143 1.46 9.24 5.83
N GLU A 144 1.96 9.22 7.06
CA GLU A 144 1.33 9.88 8.22
C GLU A 144 1.02 11.36 7.96
N ASP A 145 1.88 12.03 7.20
CA ASP A 145 1.72 13.44 6.86
C ASP A 145 0.63 13.70 5.82
N GLY A 146 -0.04 12.69 5.26
CA GLY A 146 -1.04 12.81 4.19
C GLY A 146 -0.46 12.78 2.78
N THR A 147 0.82 12.43 2.62
CA THR A 147 1.41 12.18 1.30
C THR A 147 1.00 10.80 0.80
N LEU A 148 0.52 10.71 -0.43
CA LEU A 148 0.12 9.48 -1.07
C LEU A 148 1.16 9.03 -2.10
N LEU A 149 1.38 7.72 -2.16
CA LEU A 149 2.11 7.04 -3.23
C LEU A 149 1.18 6.04 -3.88
N TYR A 150 0.84 6.29 -5.15
CA TYR A 150 0.11 5.37 -5.99
C TYR A 150 1.03 4.78 -7.04
N THR A 151 1.10 3.45 -7.10
CA THR A 151 1.89 2.73 -8.10
C THR A 151 0.97 1.85 -8.92
N MET A 152 1.14 1.90 -10.24
CA MET A 152 0.51 0.99 -11.19
C MET A 152 1.56 0.36 -12.11
N ARG A 153 1.22 -0.80 -12.68
CA ARG A 153 1.98 -1.47 -13.72
C ARG A 153 1.12 -1.64 -14.97
#